data_AF-A0A1L5PXD1-F1
#
_entry.id   AF-A0A1L5PXD1-F1
#
_cell.length_a   1.000
_cell.length_b   1.000
_cell.length_c   1.000
_cell.angle_alpha   90.00
_cell.angle_beta   90.00
_cell.angle_gamma   90.00
#
_symmetry.space_group_name_H-M   'P 1'
#
loop_
_entity.id
_entity.type
_entity.pdbx_description
1 polymer ?
#
loop_
_entity_poly.entity_id
_entity_poly.type
_entity_poly.pdbx_seq_one_letter_code
_entity_poly.pdbx_strand_id
1 'polypeptide(L)'
;MQVQKYCWQQILLHWISATVIIWVLISGFYVAYLNVSPATRHFVAFVNVAMTTLFIPVFMLRWLLRLTRPKPRSPHDHLKHQRIAHVAHEGLYWTTAIVLLSGVLMMDRVIDVFGWFSIAPMLSDPFWHNVWFKTHIASCLLLGLGVSMHIAAVLLHELSGRRVLRRMLP
;
A
#
# COMPACT_ATOMS: atom_id res chain seq x y z
N MET A 1 19.02 -1.53 27.17
CA MET A 1 18.85 -0.40 26.21
C MET A 1 17.39 -0.34 25.77
N GLN A 2 16.65 0.70 26.18
CA GLN A 2 15.27 0.89 25.75
C GLN A 2 15.26 1.20 24.25
N VAL A 3 14.67 0.31 23.47
CA VAL A 3 14.43 0.54 22.05
C VAL A 3 13.32 1.59 21.96
N GLN A 4 13.61 2.80 21.45
CA GLN A 4 12.56 3.78 21.16
C GLN A 4 11.57 3.16 20.17
N LYS A 5 10.37 2.84 20.66
CA LYS A 5 9.24 2.34 19.85
C LYS A 5 8.55 3.50 19.15
N TYR A 6 7.98 3.24 17.97
CA TYR A 6 7.08 4.20 17.33
C TYR A 6 5.81 4.40 18.18
N CYS A 7 5.14 5.53 18.02
CA CYS A 7 3.87 5.75 18.70
C CYS A 7 2.86 4.67 18.24
N TRP A 8 2.00 4.21 19.15
CA TRP A 8 1.04 3.15 18.88
C TRP A 8 0.14 3.45 17.66
N GLN A 9 -0.19 4.73 17.42
CA GLN A 9 -0.94 5.15 16.23
C GLN A 9 -0.21 4.82 14.92
N GLN A 10 1.11 5.03 14.88
CA GLN A 10 1.92 4.76 13.69
C GLN A 10 2.06 3.25 13.45
N ILE A 11 2.14 2.46 14.53
CA ILE A 11 2.16 0.99 14.46
C ILE A 11 0.83 0.49 13.91
N LEU A 12 -0.29 0.92 14.50
CA LEU A 12 -1.63 0.49 14.08
C LEU A 12 -1.92 0.87 12.62
N LEU A 13 -1.67 2.12 12.23
CA LEU A 13 -1.84 2.55 10.84
C LEU A 13 -0.91 1.82 9.88
N HIS A 14 0.31 1.48 10.31
CA HIS A 14 1.24 0.70 9.51
C HIS A 14 0.67 -0.69 9.20
N TRP A 15 0.24 -1.43 10.23
CA TRP A 15 -0.29 -2.77 10.10
C TRP A 15 -1.59 -2.82 9.32
N ILE A 16 -2.53 -1.90 9.58
CA ILE A 16 -3.78 -1.80 8.79
C ILE A 16 -3.45 -1.62 7.31
N SER A 17 -2.54 -0.69 6.99
CA SER A 17 -2.13 -0.50 5.60
C SER A 17 -1.44 -1.73 5.01
N ALA A 18 -0.57 -2.39 5.77
CA ALA A 18 0.16 -3.56 5.29
C ALA A 18 -0.83 -4.68 4.96
N THR A 19 -1.80 -4.95 5.82
CA THR A 19 -2.85 -5.94 5.60
C THR A 19 -3.67 -5.62 4.35
N VAL A 20 -4.13 -4.36 4.21
CA VAL A 20 -4.91 -3.93 3.03
C VAL A 20 -4.09 -4.08 1.75
N ILE A 21 -2.86 -3.56 1.72
CA ILE A 21 -1.98 -3.58 0.55
C ILE A 21 -1.66 -5.02 0.13
N ILE A 22 -1.33 -5.89 1.08
CA ILE A 22 -1.05 -7.31 0.81
C ILE A 22 -2.30 -7.99 0.25
N TRP A 23 -3.47 -7.76 0.84
CA TRP A 23 -4.73 -8.34 0.36
C TRP A 23 -5.03 -7.93 -1.09
N VAL A 24 -4.98 -6.63 -1.40
CA VAL A 24 -5.34 -6.14 -2.75
C VAL A 24 -4.32 -6.55 -3.80
N LEU A 25 -3.03 -6.65 -3.46
CA LEU A 25 -2.00 -7.16 -4.37
C LEU A 25 -2.20 -8.65 -4.64
N ILE A 26 -2.38 -9.47 -3.60
CA ILE A 26 -2.56 -10.92 -3.76
C ILE A 26 -3.84 -11.22 -4.55
N SER A 27 -4.97 -10.63 -4.14
CA SER A 27 -6.25 -10.84 -4.80
C SER A 27 -6.27 -10.27 -6.23
N GLY A 28 -5.62 -9.13 -6.46
CA GLY A 28 -5.47 -8.52 -7.79
C GLY A 28 -4.65 -9.40 -8.74
N PHE A 29 -3.48 -9.90 -8.29
CA PHE A 29 -2.68 -10.82 -9.09
C PHE A 29 -3.35 -12.18 -9.27
N TYR A 30 -4.06 -12.68 -8.26
CA TYR A 30 -4.84 -13.91 -8.33
C TYR A 30 -5.83 -13.87 -9.50
N VAL A 31 -6.66 -12.83 -9.59
CA VAL A 31 -7.64 -12.71 -10.69
C VAL A 31 -7.03 -12.29 -12.03
N ALA A 32 -5.80 -11.79 -12.04
CA ALA A 32 -5.09 -11.40 -13.27
C ALA A 32 -4.36 -12.58 -13.93
N TYR A 33 -3.77 -13.47 -13.14
CA TYR A 33 -2.94 -14.57 -13.65
C TYR A 33 -3.63 -15.94 -13.64
N LEU A 34 -4.62 -16.16 -12.78
CA LEU A 34 -5.35 -17.41 -12.74
C LEU A 34 -6.66 -17.32 -13.51
N ASN A 35 -7.04 -18.43 -14.15
CA ASN A 35 -8.28 -18.52 -14.88
C ASN A 35 -9.44 -18.68 -13.88
N VAL A 36 -10.00 -17.55 -13.45
CA VAL A 36 -11.11 -17.48 -12.50
C VAL A 36 -12.44 -17.23 -13.21
N SER A 37 -13.54 -17.64 -12.59
CA SER A 37 -14.87 -17.35 -13.15
C SER A 37 -15.14 -15.84 -13.20
N PRO A 38 -15.98 -15.36 -14.13
CA PRO A 38 -16.37 -13.95 -14.18
C PRO A 38 -16.97 -13.44 -12.87
N ALA A 39 -17.79 -14.28 -12.20
CA ALA A 39 -18.39 -13.94 -10.91
C ALA A 39 -17.33 -13.67 -9.83
N THR A 40 -16.30 -14.52 -9.73
CA THR A 40 -15.18 -14.33 -8.79
C THR A 40 -14.41 -13.06 -9.12
N ARG A 41 -14.14 -12.79 -10.40
CA ARG A 41 -13.45 -11.57 -10.83
C ARG A 41 -14.21 -10.32 -10.44
N HIS A 42 -15.52 -10.29 -10.66
CA HIS A 42 -16.37 -9.17 -10.27
C HIS A 42 -16.41 -8.98 -8.76
N PHE A 43 -16.54 -10.07 -7.99
CA PHE A 43 -16.54 -10.01 -6.53
C PHE A 43 -15.23 -9.46 -5.97
N VAL A 44 -14.09 -9.97 -6.44
CA VAL A 44 -12.76 -9.48 -6.02
C VAL A 44 -12.58 -8.01 -6.40
N ALA A 45 -12.98 -7.62 -7.61
CA ALA A 45 -12.91 -6.22 -8.02
C ALA A 45 -13.77 -5.30 -7.14
N PHE A 46 -14.99 -5.73 -6.80
CA PHE A 46 -15.88 -5.01 -5.88
C PHE A 46 -15.22 -4.83 -4.50
N VAL A 47 -14.77 -5.94 -3.89
CA VAL A 47 -14.12 -5.90 -2.58
C VAL A 47 -12.88 -5.02 -2.59
N ASN A 48 -12.03 -5.14 -3.62
CA ASN A 48 -10.80 -4.35 -3.72
C ASN A 48 -11.08 -2.86 -3.87
N VAL A 49 -12.04 -2.46 -4.71
CA VAL A 49 -12.37 -1.04 -4.85
C VAL A 49 -13.00 -0.48 -3.58
N ALA A 50 -13.96 -1.19 -2.98
CA ALA A 50 -14.60 -0.73 -1.74
C ALA A 50 -13.57 -0.61 -0.59
N MET A 51 -12.70 -1.61 -0.43
CA MET A 51 -11.67 -1.63 0.59
C MET A 51 -10.60 -0.56 0.37
N THR A 52 -10.13 -0.37 -0.88
CA THR A 52 -9.13 0.67 -1.18
C THR A 52 -9.71 2.07 -1.05
N THR A 53 -10.99 2.27 -1.36
CA THR A 53 -11.69 3.55 -1.15
C THR A 53 -11.69 3.93 0.33
N LEU A 54 -12.09 3.01 1.22
CA LEU A 54 -12.03 3.24 2.67
C LEU A 54 -10.61 3.40 3.19
N PHE A 55 -9.63 2.81 2.50
CA PHE A 55 -8.22 2.92 2.86
C PHE A 55 -7.58 4.26 2.48
N ILE A 56 -8.07 4.99 1.47
CA ILE A 56 -7.54 6.30 1.06
C ILE A 56 -7.40 7.28 2.25
N PRO A 57 -8.44 7.56 3.06
CA PRO A 57 -8.31 8.48 4.20
C PRO A 57 -7.33 7.97 5.27
N VAL A 58 -7.29 6.65 5.50
CA VAL A 58 -6.33 6.02 6.43
C VAL A 58 -4.89 6.22 5.95
N PHE A 59 -4.66 6.05 4.65
CA PHE A 59 -3.37 6.27 4.01
C PHE A 59 -2.96 7.75 4.07
N MET A 60 -3.89 8.68 3.82
CA MET A 60 -3.63 10.12 3.96
C MET A 60 -3.27 10.50 5.40
N LEU A 61 -3.99 9.99 6.40
CA LEU A 61 -3.65 10.20 7.81
C LEU A 61 -2.26 9.66 8.15
N ARG A 62 -1.94 8.46 7.65
CA ARG A 62 -0.62 7.85 7.82
C ARG A 62 0.49 8.72 7.19
N TRP A 63 0.26 9.26 6.00
CA TRP A 63 1.19 10.18 5.34
C TRP A 63 1.38 11.46 6.15
N LEU A 64 0.29 12.07 6.63
CA LEU A 64 0.33 13.29 7.44
C LEU A 64 1.08 13.08 8.76
N LEU A 65 0.82 11.96 9.45
CA LEU A 65 1.53 11.62 10.69
C LEU A 65 3.02 11.38 10.46
N ARG A 66 3.40 10.88 9.28
CA ARG A 66 4.82 10.75 8.92
C ARG A 66 5.49 12.11 8.73
N LEU A 67 4.81 13.08 8.13
CA LEU A 67 5.36 14.42 7.90
C LEU A 67 5.47 15.24 9.20
N THR A 68 4.53 15.04 10.11
CA THR A 68 4.45 15.81 11.37
C THR A 68 5.26 15.21 12.52
N ARG A 69 5.56 13.90 12.51
CA ARG A 69 6.26 13.22 13.60
C ARG A 69 7.74 12.99 13.27
N PRO A 70 8.67 13.41 14.15
CA PRO A 70 10.08 13.12 13.95
C PRO A 70 10.35 11.61 14.02
N LYS A 71 11.12 11.09 13.04
CA LYS A 71 11.51 9.68 13.01
C LYS A 71 12.49 9.38 14.15
N PRO A 72 12.25 8.33 14.97
CA PRO A 72 13.21 7.93 16.00
C PRO A 72 14.58 7.66 15.35
N ARG A 73 15.60 8.41 15.75
CA ARG A 73 16.97 8.21 15.24
C ARG A 73 17.59 7.04 15.99
N SER A 74 18.04 6.02 15.27
CA SER A 74 18.83 4.93 15.82
C SER A 74 20.29 5.40 15.93
N PRO A 75 20.93 5.38 17.11
CA PRO A 75 22.33 5.80 17.28
C PRO A 75 23.34 4.93 16.51
N HIS A 76 22.94 3.73 16.08
CA HIS A 76 23.81 2.73 15.45
C HIS A 76 23.58 2.51 13.95
N ASP A 77 22.69 3.27 13.31
CA ASP A 77 22.49 3.14 11.86
C ASP A 77 23.52 3.98 11.10
N HIS A 78 24.36 3.29 10.30
CA HIS A 78 25.20 3.94 9.30
C HIS A 78 24.33 4.82 8.38
N LEU A 79 24.70 6.09 8.21
CA LEU A 79 23.94 7.10 7.46
C LEU A 79 23.49 6.63 6.06
N LYS A 80 24.28 5.77 5.40
CA LYS A 80 23.95 5.18 4.10
C LYS A 80 22.75 4.24 4.16
N HIS A 81 22.69 3.33 5.14
CA HIS A 81 21.55 2.41 5.31
C HIS A 81 20.27 3.18 5.67
N GLN A 82 20.39 4.22 6.48
CA GLN A 82 19.26 5.07 6.84
C GLN A 82 18.69 5.83 5.63
N ARG A 83 19.55 6.34 4.72
CA ARG A 83 19.12 6.98 3.46
C ARG A 83 18.43 5.98 2.53
N ILE A 84 19.00 4.80 2.33
CA ILE A 84 18.40 3.76 1.46
C ILE A 84 17.02 3.37 2.00
N ALA A 85 16.90 3.11 3.30
CA ALA A 85 15.62 2.81 3.91
C ALA A 85 14.63 3.98 3.77
N HIS A 86 15.09 5.23 3.89
CA HIS A 86 14.23 6.39 3.69
C HIS A 86 13.68 6.45 2.24
N VAL A 87 14.56 6.34 1.24
CA VAL A 87 14.19 6.35 -0.18
C VAL A 87 13.25 5.20 -0.51
N ALA A 88 13.50 4.00 0.00
CA ALA A 88 12.62 2.85 -0.21
C ALA A 88 11.21 3.10 0.36
N HIS A 89 11.11 3.66 1.57
CA HIS A 89 9.80 3.99 2.14
C HIS A 89 9.10 5.11 1.36
N GLU A 90 9.80 6.17 0.97
CA GLU A 90 9.23 7.24 0.12
C GLU A 90 8.71 6.67 -1.20
N GLY A 91 9.49 5.80 -1.85
CA GLY A 91 9.06 5.10 -3.05
C GLY A 91 7.77 4.31 -2.84
N LEU A 92 7.66 3.57 -1.73
CA LEU A 92 6.43 2.85 -1.39
C LEU A 92 5.23 3.79 -1.18
N TYR A 93 5.42 4.94 -0.54
CA TYR A 93 4.34 5.93 -0.37
C TYR A 93 3.87 6.48 -1.71
N TRP A 94 4.79 6.94 -2.56
CA TRP A 94 4.44 7.47 -3.88
C TRP A 94 3.77 6.42 -4.76
N THR A 95 4.34 5.21 -4.83
CA THR A 95 3.75 4.12 -5.62
C THR A 95 2.36 3.76 -5.09
N THR A 96 2.16 3.69 -3.76
CA THR A 96 0.83 3.43 -3.18
C THR A 96 -0.17 4.52 -3.56
N ALA A 97 0.22 5.81 -3.50
CA ALA A 97 -0.64 6.91 -3.92
C ALA A 97 -1.03 6.81 -5.39
N ILE A 98 -0.08 6.47 -6.28
CA ILE A 98 -0.35 6.28 -7.71
C ILE A 98 -1.29 5.09 -7.94
N VAL A 99 -1.10 3.98 -7.22
CA VAL A 99 -2.01 2.81 -7.29
C VAL A 99 -3.43 3.20 -6.88
N LEU A 100 -3.60 3.93 -5.77
CA LEU A 100 -4.92 4.37 -5.30
C LEU A 100 -5.57 5.35 -6.29
N LEU A 101 -4.82 6.34 -6.76
CA LEU A 101 -5.32 7.34 -7.72
C LEU A 101 -5.72 6.68 -9.05
N SER A 102 -4.83 5.88 -9.62
CA SER A 102 -5.12 5.14 -10.85
C SER A 102 -6.26 4.14 -10.66
N GLY A 103 -6.41 3.56 -9.47
CA GLY A 103 -7.51 2.66 -9.12
C GLY A 103 -8.88 3.34 -9.24
N VAL A 104 -9.01 4.56 -8.70
CA VAL A 104 -10.24 5.36 -8.79
C VAL A 104 -10.49 5.81 -10.23
N LEU A 105 -9.46 6.27 -10.93
CA LEU A 105 -9.59 6.79 -12.31
C LEU A 105 -9.85 5.70 -13.36
N MET A 106 -9.45 4.45 -13.07
CA MET A 106 -9.72 3.26 -13.88
C MET A 106 -11.16 2.75 -13.74
N MET A 107 -11.99 3.30 -12.85
CA MET A 107 -13.35 2.80 -12.69
C MET A 107 -14.21 3.10 -13.94
N ASP A 108 -14.81 2.07 -14.53
CA ASP A 108 -15.73 2.14 -15.69
C ASP A 108 -17.22 2.12 -15.29
N ARG A 109 -17.50 1.71 -14.05
CA ARG A 109 -18.85 1.53 -13.54
C ARG A 109 -19.01 2.14 -12.16
N VAL A 110 -20.26 2.38 -11.80
CA VAL A 110 -20.59 2.77 -10.43
C VAL A 110 -20.23 1.61 -9.50
N ILE A 111 -19.45 1.90 -8.46
CA ILE A 111 -19.11 0.92 -7.43
C ILE A 111 -19.67 1.41 -6.11
N ASP A 112 -20.40 0.52 -5.46
CA ASP A 112 -20.92 0.71 -4.13
C ASP A 112 -19.85 0.37 -3.08
N VAL A 113 -19.72 1.22 -2.06
CA VAL A 113 -18.74 1.06 -0.99
C VAL A 113 -19.46 0.47 0.23
N PHE A 114 -19.63 -0.85 0.22
CA PHE A 114 -20.27 -1.62 1.30
C PHE A 114 -21.64 -1.08 1.76
N GLY A 115 -22.42 -0.50 0.84
CA GLY A 115 -23.76 0.04 1.07
C GLY A 115 -23.80 1.43 1.71
N TRP A 116 -22.65 2.08 1.93
CA TRP A 116 -22.60 3.40 2.57
C TRP A 116 -22.79 4.54 1.58
N PHE A 117 -22.13 4.43 0.42
CA PHE A 117 -22.22 5.40 -0.67
C PHE A 117 -21.69 4.76 -1.96
N SER A 118 -22.05 5.35 -3.10
CA SER A 118 -21.59 4.87 -4.41
C SER A 118 -20.69 5.91 -5.08
N ILE A 119 -19.64 5.43 -5.76
CA ILE A 119 -18.72 6.27 -6.53
C ILE A 119 -19.02 6.07 -8.00
N ALA A 120 -19.35 7.17 -8.68
CA ALA A 120 -19.53 7.17 -10.14
C ALA A 120 -18.17 7.25 -10.87
N PRO A 121 -18.06 6.69 -12.08
CA PRO A 121 -16.89 6.85 -12.93
C PRO A 121 -16.55 8.33 -13.14
N MET A 122 -15.31 8.72 -12.87
CA MET A 122 -14.85 10.10 -13.07
C MET A 122 -14.48 10.38 -14.54
N LEU A 123 -14.14 9.34 -15.29
CA LEU A 123 -13.69 9.42 -16.67
C LEU A 123 -14.62 8.60 -17.56
N SER A 124 -15.06 9.21 -18.67
CA SER A 124 -15.89 8.54 -19.68
C SER A 124 -15.15 8.31 -21.01
N ASP A 125 -14.01 8.96 -21.19
CA ASP A 125 -13.20 8.85 -22.41
C ASP A 125 -12.39 7.52 -22.40
N PRO A 126 -12.60 6.63 -23.40
CA PRO A 126 -11.89 5.36 -23.51
C PRO A 126 -10.36 5.48 -23.58
N PHE A 127 -9.84 6.57 -24.15
CA PHE A 127 -8.39 6.80 -24.24
C PHE A 127 -7.79 6.94 -22.84
N TRP A 128 -8.35 7.85 -22.03
CA TRP A 128 -7.88 8.08 -20.67
C TRP A 128 -8.08 6.86 -19.78
N HIS A 129 -9.20 6.15 -19.96
CA HIS A 129 -9.47 4.91 -19.25
C HIS A 129 -8.36 3.86 -19.47
N ASN A 130 -7.96 3.63 -20.72
CA ASN A 130 -6.89 2.68 -21.05
C ASN A 130 -5.52 3.13 -20.50
N VAL A 131 -5.23 4.43 -20.49
CA VAL A 131 -4.00 4.97 -19.89
C VAL A 131 -3.97 4.66 -18.40
N TRP A 132 -5.02 4.98 -17.65
CA TRP A 132 -5.08 4.72 -16.21
C TRP A 132 -5.06 3.24 -15.87
N PHE A 133 -5.72 2.40 -16.67
CA PHE A 133 -5.66 0.95 -16.53
C PHE A 133 -4.22 0.42 -16.64
N LYS A 134 -3.47 0.84 -17.66
CA LYS A 134 -2.06 0.46 -17.84
C LYS A 134 -1.18 1.00 -16.71
N THR A 135 -1.38 2.26 -16.32
CA THR A 135 -0.66 2.88 -15.20
C THR A 135 -0.94 2.14 -13.90
N HIS A 136 -2.18 1.71 -13.67
CA HIS A 136 -2.55 0.94 -12.49
C HIS A 136 -1.81 -0.39 -12.44
N ILE A 137 -1.83 -1.17 -13.53
CA ILE A 137 -1.10 -2.45 -13.62
C ILE A 137 0.40 -2.25 -13.38
N ALA A 138 1.02 -1.29 -14.07
CA ALA A 138 2.45 -1.00 -13.92
C ALA A 138 2.80 -0.61 -12.47
N SER A 139 1.96 0.20 -11.85
CA SER A 139 2.15 0.65 -10.46
C SER A 139 1.93 -0.48 -9.45
N CYS A 140 0.97 -1.39 -9.71
CA CYS A 140 0.75 -2.59 -8.90
C CYS A 140 1.95 -3.56 -8.97
N LEU A 141 2.53 -3.75 -10.15
CA LEU A 141 3.77 -4.54 -10.30
C LEU A 141 4.93 -3.89 -9.53
N LEU A 142 5.12 -2.58 -9.67
CA LEU A 142 6.15 -1.84 -8.95
C LEU A 142 5.94 -1.91 -7.43
N LEU A 143 4.69 -1.78 -6.96
CA LEU A 143 4.34 -1.88 -5.54
C LEU A 143 4.59 -3.30 -5.02
N GLY A 144 4.19 -4.33 -5.76
CA GLY A 144 4.44 -5.73 -5.40
C GLY A 144 5.92 -6.03 -5.24
N LEU A 145 6.76 -5.56 -6.18
CA LEU A 145 8.21 -5.67 -6.08
C LEU A 145 8.74 -4.92 -4.84
N GLY A 146 8.32 -3.67 -4.65
CA GLY A 146 8.75 -2.83 -3.53
C GLY A 146 8.41 -3.43 -2.17
N VAL A 147 7.17 -3.94 -2.02
CA VAL A 147 6.71 -4.60 -0.79
C VAL A 147 7.50 -5.89 -0.55
N SER A 148 7.75 -6.68 -1.59
CA SER A 148 8.55 -7.91 -1.49
C SER A 148 9.98 -7.62 -1.03
N MET A 149 10.63 -6.62 -1.64
CA MET A 149 11.96 -6.17 -1.22
C MET A 149 11.97 -5.62 0.21
N HIS A 150 10.94 -4.88 0.61
CA HIS A 150 10.82 -4.37 1.97
C HIS A 150 10.73 -5.51 3.00
N ILE A 151 9.87 -6.50 2.76
CA ILE A 151 9.73 -7.68 3.62
C ILE A 151 11.05 -8.45 3.67
N ALA A 152 11.69 -8.70 2.53
CA ALA A 152 12.99 -9.37 2.47
C ALA A 152 14.06 -8.62 3.28
N ALA A 153 14.12 -7.30 3.18
CA ALA A 153 15.05 -6.48 3.96
C ALA A 153 14.80 -6.59 5.47
N VAL A 154 13.52 -6.58 5.90
CA VAL A 154 13.16 -6.78 7.31
C VAL A 154 13.62 -8.16 7.80
N LEU A 155 13.36 -9.22 7.02
CA LEU A 155 13.79 -10.57 7.35
C LEU A 155 15.32 -10.68 7.44
N LEU A 156 16.05 -10.14 6.47
CA LEU A 156 17.52 -10.12 6.49
C LEU A 156 18.07 -9.38 7.72
N HIS A 157 17.47 -8.25 8.09
CA HIS A 157 17.88 -7.52 9.28
C HIS A 157 17.59 -8.27 10.58
N GLU A 158 16.43 -8.92 10.71
CA GLU A 158 16.09 -9.78 11.85
C GLU A 158 17.07 -10.96 11.98
N LEU A 159 17.36 -11.65 10.87
CA LEU A 159 18.31 -12.77 10.84
C LEU A 159 19.75 -12.32 11.14
N SER A 160 20.12 -11.10 10.78
CA SER A 160 21.43 -10.50 11.07
C SER A 160 21.55 -9.94 12.50
N GLY A 161 20.57 -10.21 13.37
CA GLY A 161 20.57 -9.76 14.78
C GLY A 161 20.15 -8.30 15.00
N ARG A 162 19.80 -7.56 13.94
CA ARG A 162 19.23 -6.21 14.04
C ARG A 162 17.71 -6.34 14.15
N ARG A 163 17.21 -6.39 15.39
CA ARG A 163 15.77 -6.56 15.69
C ARG A 163 14.93 -5.30 15.36
N VAL A 164 14.78 -4.99 14.08
CA VAL A 164 14.03 -3.82 13.57
C VAL A 164 12.52 -3.99 13.76
N LEU A 165 12.01 -5.22 13.65
CA LEU A 165 10.60 -5.57 13.82
C LEU A 165 10.10 -5.22 15.22
N ARG A 166 10.94 -5.35 16.26
CA ARG A 166 10.60 -4.97 17.65
C ARG A 166 10.23 -3.50 17.83
N ARG A 167 10.58 -2.61 16.89
CA ARG A 167 10.17 -1.20 16.90
C ARG A 167 8.75 -0.98 16.36
N MET A 168 8.22 -1.96 15.61
CA MET A 168 6.91 -1.95 14.96
C MET A 168 5.94 -2.97 15.55
N LEU A 169 6.35 -3.75 16.56
CA LEU A 169 5.44 -4.59 17.34
C LEU A 169 4.78 -3.74 18.45
N PRO A 170 3.47 -3.91 18.68
CA PRO A 170 2.80 -3.29 19.84
C PRO A 170 3.56 -3.56 21.15
#